data_AF-A0A8H8Z553-F1
#
_entry.id   AF-A0A8H8Z553-F1
#
_cell.length_a   1.000
_cell.length_b   1.000
_cell.length_c   1.000
_cell.angle_alpha   90.00
_cell.angle_beta   90.00
_cell.angle_gamma   90.00
#
_symmetry.space_group_name_H-M   'P 1'
#
loop_
_entity.id
_entity.type
_entity.pdbx_description
1 polymer ?
#
loop_
_entity_poly.entity_id
_entity_poly.type
_entity_poly.pdbx_seq_one_letter_code
_entity_poly.pdbx_strand_id
1 'polypeptide(L)'
;MVKFIQGTWILYIYILGITIMFGMSITQSNGNVWMSPEFTPQNLINRGTMSTSKGSVFKTSIPSNKSCFFFIKSSNKANMMFVHEFRDGYNVLRLNQVGGNPGTITVYAFSDMVLPHSGYGIAMYNSAGKMVYHGEMMPLDAEIITITNPQFTINMGYPCAIMPAMVGVYNYRRTPYDRPVYVTMTGATGNQIYNGEWYSSNVTWNVKKLYTNKVLVINTSKYD
;
A
#
# COMPACT_ATOMS: atom_id res chain seq x y z
N MET A 1 -22.58 -2.33 20.02
CA MET A 1 -24.04 -2.18 19.83
C MET A 1 -24.30 -2.21 18.32
N VAL A 2 -24.87 -3.29 17.80
CA VAL A 2 -25.13 -3.45 16.36
C VAL A 2 -26.48 -2.80 16.06
N LYS A 3 -26.51 -1.85 15.13
CA LYS A 3 -27.72 -1.11 14.75
C LYS A 3 -28.14 -1.57 13.35
N PHE A 4 -29.31 -2.18 13.23
CA PHE A 4 -29.88 -2.63 11.97
C PHE A 4 -30.65 -1.48 11.31
N ILE A 5 -30.34 -1.17 10.05
CA ILE A 5 -31.07 -0.19 9.24
C ILE A 5 -31.68 -0.94 8.06
N GLN A 6 -32.99 -0.80 7.86
CA GLN A 6 -33.75 -1.58 6.88
C GLN A 6 -33.43 -1.19 5.43
N GLY A 7 -33.13 -2.19 4.61
CA GLY A 7 -32.99 -2.16 3.15
C GLY A 7 -32.74 -3.58 2.63
N THR A 8 -33.47 -4.02 1.61
CA THR A 8 -33.68 -5.43 1.24
C THR A 8 -32.48 -6.07 0.48
N TRP A 9 -31.68 -6.95 1.09
CA TRP A 9 -30.61 -7.77 0.44
C TRP A 9 -30.30 -9.10 1.20
N ILE A 10 -29.61 -10.11 0.61
CA ILE A 10 -29.49 -11.51 1.12
C ILE A 10 -28.02 -11.93 1.41
N LEU A 11 -27.78 -12.74 2.46
CA LEU A 11 -26.48 -13.32 2.86
C LEU A 11 -26.58 -14.87 3.00
N TYR A 12 -25.56 -15.63 2.57
CA TYR A 12 -25.49 -17.10 2.71
C TYR A 12 -24.41 -17.50 3.72
N ILE A 13 -24.76 -18.28 4.76
CA ILE A 13 -23.84 -18.81 5.79
C ILE A 13 -24.03 -20.33 5.90
N TYR A 14 -22.95 -21.10 5.69
CA TYR A 14 -22.93 -22.58 5.68
C TYR A 14 -22.54 -23.19 7.04
N ILE A 15 -23.24 -22.85 8.13
CA ILE A 15 -22.95 -23.51 9.43
C ILE A 15 -24.19 -24.08 10.13
N LEU A 16 -25.37 -23.52 9.93
CA LEU A 16 -26.64 -24.09 10.39
C LEU A 16 -27.67 -23.64 9.36
N GLY A 17 -28.66 -24.49 9.03
CA GLY A 17 -29.72 -24.21 8.05
C GLY A 17 -30.67 -23.08 8.47
N ILE A 18 -30.12 -21.90 8.70
CA ILE A 18 -30.80 -20.67 9.09
C ILE A 18 -30.59 -19.69 7.93
N THR A 19 -31.65 -19.49 7.15
CA THR A 19 -31.71 -18.50 6.07
C THR A 19 -31.90 -17.13 6.69
N ILE A 20 -30.80 -16.40 6.96
CA ILE A 20 -30.87 -15.02 7.48
C ILE A 20 -30.76 -14.06 6.30
N MET A 21 -31.90 -13.50 5.89
CA MET A 21 -31.98 -12.31 5.03
C MET A 21 -31.18 -11.17 5.68
N PHE A 22 -30.57 -10.28 4.89
CA PHE A 22 -29.82 -9.05 5.27
C PHE A 22 -28.28 -9.17 5.36
N GLY A 23 -27.60 -8.62 4.35
CA GLY A 23 -26.16 -8.41 4.36
C GLY A 23 -25.74 -7.45 5.49
N MET A 24 -24.70 -7.83 6.22
CA MET A 24 -24.24 -7.10 7.39
C MET A 24 -23.27 -6.00 6.97
N SER A 25 -23.58 -4.73 7.27
CA SER A 25 -22.58 -3.68 7.28
C SER A 25 -21.94 -3.62 8.67
N ILE A 26 -20.62 -3.82 8.76
CA ILE A 26 -19.91 -3.59 10.03
C ILE A 26 -19.42 -2.15 10.01
N THR A 27 -19.76 -1.39 11.05
CA THR A 27 -19.27 -0.02 11.24
C THR A 27 -18.23 0.01 12.35
N GLN A 28 -17.24 0.87 12.19
CA GLN A 28 -16.33 1.25 13.26
C GLN A 28 -17.08 2.02 14.35
N SER A 29 -16.50 2.12 15.56
CA SER A 29 -17.08 2.88 16.68
C SER A 29 -17.33 4.36 16.37
N ASN A 30 -16.65 4.92 15.37
CA ASN A 30 -16.81 6.28 14.86
C ASN A 30 -17.92 6.43 13.79
N GLY A 31 -18.65 5.36 13.46
CA GLY A 31 -19.74 5.36 12.48
C GLY A 31 -19.33 5.12 11.03
N ASN A 32 -18.03 5.04 10.72
CA ASN A 32 -17.56 4.72 9.38
C ASN A 32 -17.86 3.26 9.01
N VAL A 33 -18.32 3.02 7.79
CA VAL A 33 -18.54 1.66 7.28
C VAL A 33 -17.20 0.98 7.06
N TRP A 34 -16.99 -0.13 7.76
CA TRP A 34 -15.79 -0.97 7.67
C TRP A 34 -15.96 -2.06 6.61
N MET A 35 -17.12 -2.72 6.59
CA MET A 35 -17.47 -3.73 5.58
C MET A 35 -18.92 -3.54 5.15
N SER A 36 -19.20 -3.71 3.87
CA SER A 36 -20.56 -3.65 3.30
C SER A 36 -20.66 -4.59 2.10
N PRO A 37 -21.84 -5.18 1.84
CA PRO A 37 -22.12 -5.87 0.57
C PRO A 37 -21.92 -5.00 -0.68
N GLU A 38 -21.94 -3.68 -0.52
CA GLU A 38 -21.92 -2.70 -1.61
C GLU A 38 -20.52 -2.37 -2.15
N PHE A 39 -19.45 -2.76 -1.45
CA PHE A 39 -18.09 -2.55 -1.93
C PHE A 39 -17.14 -3.64 -1.46
N THR A 40 -16.15 -3.95 -2.30
CA THR A 40 -15.03 -4.80 -1.91
C THR A 40 -13.95 -3.91 -1.29
N PRO A 41 -13.55 -4.14 -0.02
CA PRO A 41 -12.46 -3.39 0.59
C PRO A 41 -11.15 -3.67 -0.16
N GLN A 42 -10.16 -2.80 0.01
CA GLN A 42 -8.79 -3.10 -0.43
C GLN A 42 -8.27 -4.24 0.43
N ASN A 43 -7.87 -5.36 -0.17
CA ASN A 43 -7.34 -6.51 0.56
C ASN A 43 -5.97 -6.91 0.03
N LEU A 44 -5.15 -7.53 0.88
CA LEU A 44 -3.86 -8.09 0.45
C LEU A 44 -4.10 -9.22 -0.55
N ILE A 45 -3.58 -9.06 -1.76
CA ILE A 45 -3.70 -10.05 -2.85
C ILE A 45 -2.38 -10.78 -3.07
N ASN A 46 -1.27 -10.03 -3.09
CA ASN A 46 0.05 -10.61 -3.24
C ASN A 46 0.99 -10.05 -2.18
N ARG A 47 1.75 -10.94 -1.55
CA ARG A 47 2.93 -10.63 -0.75
C ARG A 47 4.07 -11.46 -1.27
N GLY A 48 5.23 -10.85 -1.43
CA GLY A 48 6.41 -11.58 -1.83
C GLY A 48 7.65 -10.72 -1.83
N THR A 49 8.76 -11.32 -2.24
CA THR A 49 10.02 -10.61 -2.40
C THR A 49 10.28 -10.34 -3.88
N MET A 50 11.08 -9.31 -4.15
CA MET A 50 11.58 -9.04 -5.50
C MET A 50 13.09 -8.93 -5.49
N SER A 51 13.70 -9.18 -6.66
CA SER A 51 15.13 -8.93 -6.86
C SER A 51 15.46 -7.45 -6.65
N THR A 52 16.67 -7.20 -6.16
CA THR A 52 17.21 -5.87 -5.88
C THR A 52 17.92 -5.25 -7.07
N SER A 53 17.90 -5.90 -8.23
CA SER A 53 18.54 -5.39 -9.43
C SER A 53 17.68 -4.31 -10.09
N LYS A 54 18.34 -3.30 -10.67
CA LYS A 54 17.65 -2.30 -11.49
C LYS A 54 16.85 -3.00 -12.60
N GLY A 55 15.59 -2.61 -12.76
CA GLY A 55 14.67 -3.16 -13.75
C GLY A 55 13.91 -4.39 -13.26
N SER A 56 14.19 -4.94 -12.09
CA SER A 56 13.43 -6.05 -11.51
C SER A 56 11.97 -5.68 -11.29
N VAL A 57 11.08 -6.66 -11.50
CA VAL A 57 9.63 -6.48 -11.49
C VAL A 57 9.00 -7.43 -10.52
N PHE A 58 8.13 -6.90 -9.66
CA PHE A 58 7.17 -7.67 -8.88
C PHE A 58 5.84 -7.72 -9.66
N LYS A 59 5.50 -8.89 -10.21
CA LYS A 59 4.25 -9.11 -10.95
C LYS A 59 3.17 -9.58 -9.98
N THR A 60 2.01 -8.93 -10.02
CA THR A 60 0.85 -9.31 -9.20
C THR A 60 -0.11 -10.19 -10.00
N SER A 61 -1.05 -10.82 -9.30
CA SER A 61 -2.24 -11.41 -9.91
C SER A 61 -3.39 -10.41 -10.06
N ILE A 62 -3.16 -9.12 -9.75
CA ILE A 62 -4.17 -8.06 -9.82
C ILE A 62 -4.27 -7.55 -11.27
N PRO A 63 -5.43 -7.71 -11.94
CA PRO A 63 -5.62 -7.23 -13.31
C PRO A 63 -5.43 -5.71 -13.43
N SER A 64 -4.97 -5.21 -14.58
CA SER A 64 -4.70 -3.78 -14.80
C SER A 64 -5.95 -2.88 -14.73
N ASN A 65 -7.14 -3.45 -14.87
CA ASN A 65 -8.42 -2.74 -14.69
C ASN A 65 -8.91 -2.72 -13.23
N LYS A 66 -8.11 -3.23 -12.29
CA LYS A 66 -8.37 -3.20 -10.85
C LYS A 66 -7.45 -2.22 -10.14
N SER A 67 -7.97 -1.63 -9.07
CA SER A 67 -7.17 -0.72 -8.23
C SER A 67 -6.06 -1.52 -7.56
N CYS A 68 -4.88 -0.91 -7.41
CA CYS A 68 -3.72 -1.59 -6.84
C CYS A 68 -2.90 -0.60 -6.01
N PHE A 69 -2.68 -0.93 -4.74
CA PHE A 69 -1.79 -0.20 -3.85
C PHE A 69 -0.59 -1.07 -3.48
N PHE A 70 0.61 -0.57 -3.76
CA PHE A 70 1.85 -1.24 -3.38
C PHE A 70 2.41 -0.61 -2.11
N PHE A 71 2.87 -1.46 -1.19
CA PHE A 71 3.69 -1.07 -0.05
C PHE A 71 5.00 -1.85 -0.07
N ILE A 72 6.11 -1.18 0.24
CA ILE A 72 7.44 -1.80 0.25
C ILE A 72 8.14 -1.63 1.58
N LYS A 73 8.96 -2.62 1.93
CA LYS A 73 9.99 -2.51 2.98
C LYS A 73 11.25 -3.23 2.51
N SER A 74 12.40 -2.70 2.89
CA SER A 74 13.71 -3.31 2.63
C SER A 74 14.40 -3.71 3.92
N SER A 75 15.22 -4.76 3.90
CA SER A 75 16.00 -5.18 5.06
C SER A 75 16.98 -4.11 5.52
N ASN A 76 17.55 -3.37 4.58
CA ASN A 76 18.49 -2.29 4.83
C ASN A 76 18.00 -0.98 4.22
N LYS A 77 18.45 0.16 4.76
CA LYS A 77 18.23 1.47 4.16
C LYS A 77 19.00 1.56 2.83
N ALA A 78 18.31 1.95 1.76
CA ALA A 78 18.90 2.14 0.43
C ALA A 78 18.11 3.17 -0.37
N ASN A 79 18.75 3.80 -1.36
CA ASN A 79 18.05 4.66 -2.30
C ASN A 79 17.34 3.78 -3.31
N MET A 80 16.01 3.84 -3.34
CA MET A 80 15.20 3.04 -4.27
C MET A 80 14.17 3.95 -4.95
N MET A 81 13.95 3.74 -6.25
CA MET A 81 12.84 4.33 -6.98
C MET A 81 12.02 3.21 -7.58
N PHE A 82 10.70 3.26 -7.35
CA PHE A 82 9.76 2.33 -7.92
C PHE A 82 8.87 3.02 -8.94
N VAL A 83 8.40 2.26 -9.92
CA VAL A 83 7.40 2.70 -10.88
C VAL A 83 6.28 1.68 -10.86
N HIS A 84 5.06 2.15 -10.70
CA HIS A 84 3.85 1.37 -10.92
C HIS A 84 3.56 1.41 -12.42
N GLU A 85 3.55 0.25 -13.06
CA GLU A 85 3.23 0.10 -14.49
C GLU A 85 2.31 -1.10 -14.71
N PHE A 86 1.85 -1.28 -15.95
CA PHE A 86 1.07 -2.43 -16.37
C PHE A 86 1.90 -3.32 -17.29
N ARG A 87 1.84 -4.64 -17.07
CA ARG A 87 2.52 -5.62 -17.93
C ARG A 87 1.68 -6.87 -18.07
N ASP A 88 1.49 -7.32 -19.30
CA ASP A 88 0.68 -8.49 -19.66
C ASP A 88 -0.74 -8.47 -19.07
N GLY A 89 -1.35 -7.29 -18.93
CA GLY A 89 -2.69 -7.14 -18.36
C GLY A 89 -2.76 -7.13 -16.82
N TYR A 90 -1.62 -7.06 -16.12
CA TYR A 90 -1.56 -7.03 -14.66
C TYR A 90 -0.85 -5.78 -14.14
N ASN A 91 -1.19 -5.39 -12.91
CA ASN A 91 -0.46 -4.38 -12.14
C ASN A 91 0.93 -4.93 -11.77
N VAL A 92 1.98 -4.13 -11.98
CA VAL A 92 3.34 -4.50 -11.58
C VAL A 92 4.06 -3.34 -10.92
N LEU A 93 4.96 -3.68 -9.99
CA LEU A 93 5.88 -2.73 -9.38
C LEU A 93 7.29 -3.00 -9.89
N ARG A 94 7.88 -2.04 -10.59
CA ARG A 94 9.25 -2.13 -11.11
C ARG A 94 10.21 -1.32 -10.27
N LEU A 95 11.34 -1.91 -9.89
CA LEU A 95 12.47 -1.21 -9.31
C LEU A 95 13.19 -0.44 -10.42
N ASN A 96 12.91 0.86 -10.53
CA ASN A 96 13.42 1.72 -11.59
C ASN A 96 14.88 2.13 -11.37
N GLN A 97 15.25 2.43 -10.12
CA GLN A 97 16.63 2.72 -9.72
C GLN A 97 16.90 2.17 -8.32
N VAL A 98 18.15 1.75 -8.10
CA VAL A 98 18.65 1.26 -6.80
C VAL A 98 20.07 1.76 -6.56
N GLY A 99 20.31 2.31 -5.38
CA GLY A 99 21.59 2.84 -4.94
C GLY A 99 21.86 2.36 -3.51
N GLY A 100 23.03 1.75 -3.30
CA GLY A 100 23.33 0.98 -2.09
C GLY A 100 22.77 -0.44 -2.14
N ASN A 101 22.77 -1.14 -1.00
CA ASN A 101 22.29 -2.52 -0.90
C ASN A 101 21.03 -2.61 -0.02
N PRO A 102 19.82 -2.73 -0.60
CA PRO A 102 18.58 -2.83 0.16
C PRO A 102 18.40 -4.15 0.93
N GLY A 103 19.24 -5.17 0.70
CA GLY A 103 19.01 -6.51 1.25
C GLY A 103 17.80 -7.16 0.59
N THR A 104 16.80 -7.61 1.33
CA THR A 104 15.56 -8.14 0.73
C THR A 104 14.52 -7.03 0.60
N ILE A 105 13.87 -6.92 -0.56
CA ILE A 105 12.71 -6.04 -0.75
C ILE A 105 11.45 -6.89 -0.67
N THR A 106 10.61 -6.64 0.34
CA THR A 106 9.29 -7.24 0.47
C THR A 106 8.24 -6.26 -0.07
N VAL A 107 7.34 -6.77 -0.90
CA VAL A 107 6.26 -6.04 -1.55
C VAL A 107 4.92 -6.60 -1.08
N TYR A 108 4.00 -5.72 -0.71
CA TYR A 108 2.61 -6.01 -0.39
C TYR A 108 1.74 -5.30 -1.42
N ALA A 109 0.89 -6.05 -2.12
CA ALA A 109 -0.01 -5.52 -3.13
C ALA A 109 -1.46 -5.72 -2.69
N PHE A 110 -2.19 -4.62 -2.56
CA PHE A 110 -3.59 -4.58 -2.15
C PHE A 110 -4.49 -4.21 -3.32
N SER A 111 -5.70 -4.78 -3.39
CA SER A 111 -6.67 -4.49 -4.45
C SER A 111 -8.11 -4.68 -3.97
N ASP A 112 -9.06 -4.07 -4.70
CA ASP A 112 -10.51 -4.25 -4.58
C ASP A 112 -10.99 -5.57 -5.23
N MET A 113 -10.25 -6.66 -5.03
CA MET A 113 -10.63 -7.99 -5.52
C MET A 113 -10.68 -9.00 -4.38
N VAL A 114 -11.35 -10.11 -4.65
CA VAL A 114 -11.57 -11.19 -3.70
C VAL A 114 -10.83 -12.42 -4.20
N LEU A 115 -10.05 -13.05 -3.32
CA LEU A 115 -9.36 -14.29 -3.63
C LEU A 115 -10.35 -15.47 -3.59
N PRO A 116 -9.99 -16.63 -4.17
CA PRO A 116 -10.80 -17.84 -4.00
C PRO A 116 -10.97 -18.18 -2.52
N HIS A 117 -12.23 -18.35 -2.10
CA HIS A 117 -12.59 -18.76 -0.74
C HIS A 117 -12.34 -20.25 -0.53
N SER A 118 -11.81 -20.64 0.62
CA SER A 118 -11.53 -22.05 0.96
C SER A 118 -12.79 -22.93 1.08
N GLY A 119 -13.98 -22.31 1.17
CA GLY A 119 -15.25 -22.97 1.43
C GLY A 119 -15.65 -22.96 2.92
N TYR A 120 -14.77 -22.51 3.82
CA TYR A 120 -15.03 -22.42 5.25
C TYR A 120 -15.00 -20.97 5.74
N GLY A 121 -15.97 -20.61 6.59
CA GLY A 121 -16.04 -19.30 7.22
C GLY A 121 -17.15 -18.41 6.66
N ILE A 122 -17.03 -17.11 6.91
CA ILE A 122 -18.03 -16.11 6.52
C ILE A 122 -17.65 -15.56 5.15
N ALA A 123 -18.60 -15.57 4.21
CA ALA A 123 -18.50 -14.90 2.93
C ALA A 123 -19.64 -13.91 2.75
N MET A 124 -19.35 -12.76 2.16
CA MET A 124 -20.32 -11.72 1.82
C MET A 124 -20.49 -11.65 0.31
N TYR A 125 -21.74 -11.51 -0.12
CA TYR A 125 -22.11 -11.43 -1.51
C TYR A 125 -22.93 -10.17 -1.73
N ASN A 126 -22.76 -9.55 -2.91
CA ASN A 126 -23.62 -8.45 -3.31
C ASN A 126 -24.96 -8.98 -3.87
N SER A 127 -25.84 -8.05 -4.23
CA SER A 127 -27.17 -8.32 -4.80
C SER A 127 -27.15 -9.16 -6.08
N ALA A 128 -26.05 -9.13 -6.83
CA ALA A 128 -25.85 -9.91 -8.06
C ALA A 128 -25.28 -11.32 -7.78
N GLY A 129 -25.13 -11.72 -6.51
CA GLY A 129 -24.55 -13.00 -6.13
C GLY A 129 -23.03 -13.07 -6.28
N LYS A 130 -22.34 -11.93 -6.51
CA LYS A 130 -20.88 -11.88 -6.58
C LYS A 130 -20.30 -11.74 -5.18
N MET A 131 -19.33 -12.59 -4.85
CA MET A 131 -18.59 -12.46 -3.59
C MET A 131 -17.82 -11.14 -3.55
N VAL A 132 -17.99 -10.39 -2.45
CA VAL A 132 -17.33 -9.09 -2.24
C VAL A 132 -16.32 -9.12 -1.09
N TYR A 133 -16.39 -10.14 -0.21
CA TYR A 133 -15.48 -10.34 0.90
C TYR A 133 -15.62 -11.76 1.45
N HIS A 134 -14.57 -12.31 2.07
CA HIS A 134 -14.68 -13.45 2.98
C HIS A 134 -13.68 -13.31 4.14
N GLY A 135 -13.91 -14.04 5.22
CA GLY A 135 -13.17 -13.90 6.48
C GLY A 135 -11.67 -14.21 6.42
N GLU A 136 -11.18 -14.77 5.31
CA GLU A 136 -9.75 -15.06 5.10
C GLU A 136 -9.03 -13.93 4.36
N MET A 137 -9.77 -12.92 3.87
CA MET A 137 -9.19 -11.73 3.29
C MET A 137 -8.53 -10.88 4.37
N MET A 138 -7.44 -10.21 4.03
CA MET A 138 -6.74 -9.28 4.92
C MET A 138 -6.92 -7.83 4.43
N PRO A 139 -7.86 -7.05 4.99
CA PRO A 139 -8.07 -5.67 4.59
C PRO A 139 -6.84 -4.78 4.76
N LEU A 140 -6.72 -3.78 3.89
CA LEU A 140 -5.75 -2.70 3.99
C LEU A 140 -6.08 -1.84 5.21
N ASP A 141 -5.11 -1.76 6.12
CA ASP A 141 -5.13 -0.89 7.28
C ASP A 141 -3.90 0.02 7.20
N ALA A 142 -4.08 1.14 6.52
CA ALA A 142 -3.04 2.11 6.23
C ALA A 142 -3.27 3.40 7.03
N GLU A 143 -2.17 3.97 7.52
CA GLU A 143 -2.12 5.26 8.18
C GLU A 143 -1.55 6.32 7.23
N ILE A 144 -2.11 7.53 7.30
CA ILE A 144 -1.58 8.70 6.61
C ILE A 144 -0.59 9.41 7.54
N ILE A 145 0.68 9.43 7.14
CA ILE A 145 1.72 10.18 7.84
C ILE A 145 1.96 11.51 7.14
N THR A 146 1.93 12.60 7.90
CA THR A 146 2.25 13.94 7.39
C THR A 146 3.74 14.22 7.50
N ILE A 147 4.37 14.61 6.40
CA ILE A 147 5.79 14.98 6.32
C ILE A 147 5.94 16.47 6.03
N THR A 148 6.91 17.11 6.68
CA THR A 148 7.14 18.57 6.61
C THR A 148 8.42 18.93 5.85
N ASN A 149 9.24 17.94 5.50
CA ASN A 149 10.51 18.14 4.83
C ASN A 149 10.74 17.01 3.80
N PRO A 150 11.21 17.31 2.58
CA PRO A 150 11.58 16.28 1.60
C PRO A 150 12.67 15.33 2.13
N GLN A 151 13.44 15.76 3.13
CA GLN A 151 14.34 14.92 3.90
C GLN A 151 13.70 14.53 5.23
N PHE A 152 13.42 13.24 5.41
CA PHE A 152 12.87 12.71 6.65
C PHE A 152 13.37 11.30 6.95
N THR A 153 13.40 10.99 8.24
CA THR A 153 13.43 9.61 8.73
C THR A 153 12.58 9.61 9.99
N ILE A 154 11.55 8.78 10.00
CA ILE A 154 10.56 8.72 11.08
C ILE A 154 10.54 7.28 11.59
N ASN A 155 10.70 7.11 12.90
CA ASN A 155 10.51 5.83 13.56
C ASN A 155 9.02 5.66 13.89
N MET A 156 8.41 4.63 13.32
CA MET A 156 7.01 4.28 13.52
C MET A 156 6.77 3.54 14.84
N GLY A 157 7.80 2.97 15.44
CA GLY A 157 7.68 2.12 16.65
C GLY A 157 7.16 0.71 16.39
N TYR A 158 6.79 0.39 15.16
CA TYR A 158 6.35 -0.94 14.70
C TYR A 158 6.96 -1.24 13.31
N PRO A 159 7.08 -2.53 12.92
CA PRO A 159 7.58 -2.88 11.60
C PRO A 159 6.66 -2.33 10.52
N CYS A 160 7.21 -1.58 9.58
CA CYS A 160 6.40 -0.79 8.65
C CYS A 160 6.80 -1.01 7.18
N ALA A 161 5.83 -0.85 6.29
CA ALA A 161 6.04 -0.70 4.86
C ALA A 161 5.35 0.57 4.38
N ILE A 162 5.95 1.25 3.39
CA ILE A 162 5.48 2.54 2.88
C ILE A 162 5.05 2.41 1.43
N MET A 163 4.01 3.15 1.04
CA MET A 163 3.64 3.27 -0.37
C MET A 163 4.71 4.08 -1.12
N PRO A 164 5.34 3.54 -2.18
CA PRO A 164 6.33 4.26 -2.95
C PRO A 164 5.75 5.55 -3.55
N ALA A 165 6.32 6.70 -3.17
CA ALA A 165 5.92 8.00 -3.70
C ALA A 165 7.13 8.91 -3.87
N MET A 166 7.13 9.70 -4.95
CA MET A 166 8.07 10.81 -5.10
C MET A 166 7.62 11.95 -4.18
N VAL A 167 8.45 12.32 -3.22
CA VAL A 167 8.08 13.23 -2.12
C VAL A 167 8.34 14.68 -2.48
N GLY A 168 9.50 14.95 -3.09
CA GLY A 168 9.94 16.32 -3.32
C GLY A 168 11.33 16.41 -3.89
N VAL A 169 11.82 17.63 -3.97
CA VAL A 169 13.16 17.98 -4.43
C VAL A 169 13.79 18.95 -3.44
N TYR A 170 15.08 18.80 -3.20
CA TYR A 170 15.85 19.76 -2.42
C TYR A 170 17.30 19.82 -2.89
N ASN A 171 18.04 20.83 -2.46
CA ASN A 171 19.48 20.85 -2.54
C ASN A 171 20.12 21.21 -1.19
N TYR A 172 21.41 20.90 -1.06
CA TYR A 172 22.23 21.45 0.01
C TYR A 172 23.41 22.19 -0.59
N ARG A 173 23.88 23.22 0.10
CA ARG A 173 25.03 24.01 -0.35
C ARG A 173 26.32 23.26 -0.05
N ARG A 174 27.02 22.81 -1.09
CA ARG A 174 28.35 22.19 -0.95
C ARG A 174 29.45 23.25 -1.04
N THR A 175 29.33 24.19 -1.97
CA THR A 175 30.22 25.37 -2.11
C THR A 175 29.40 26.61 -2.49
N PRO A 176 29.99 27.83 -2.63
CA PRO A 176 29.27 28.99 -3.13
C PRO A 176 28.65 28.81 -4.52
N TYR A 177 29.24 27.97 -5.38
CA TYR A 177 28.82 27.75 -6.77
C TYR A 177 28.31 26.33 -7.05
N ASP A 178 28.31 25.45 -6.04
CA ASP A 178 27.93 24.05 -6.16
C ASP A 178 26.79 23.71 -5.17
N ARG A 179 25.61 23.40 -5.72
CA ARG A 179 24.45 22.94 -4.95
C ARG A 179 23.77 21.77 -5.70
N PRO A 180 24.17 20.51 -5.42
CA PRO A 180 23.55 19.35 -6.03
C PRO A 180 22.08 19.22 -5.62
N VAL A 181 21.22 19.02 -6.61
CA VAL A 181 19.78 18.85 -6.47
C VAL A 181 19.44 17.37 -6.41
N TYR A 182 18.64 16.99 -5.43
CA TYR A 182 18.18 15.62 -5.21
C TYR A 182 16.67 15.53 -5.28
N VAL A 183 16.17 14.53 -6.02
CA VAL A 183 14.79 14.09 -5.96
C VAL A 183 14.67 13.01 -4.89
N THR A 184 13.58 13.05 -4.15
CA THR A 184 13.36 12.20 -2.98
C THR A 184 12.21 11.23 -3.22
N MET A 185 12.39 9.97 -2.83
CA MET A 185 11.38 8.92 -2.95
C MET A 185 11.29 8.13 -1.65
N THR A 186 10.07 7.79 -1.22
CA THR A 186 9.86 7.08 0.05
C THR A 186 10.48 5.67 0.05
N GLY A 187 11.02 5.27 1.19
CA GLY A 187 11.44 3.91 1.51
C GLY A 187 11.11 3.55 2.96
N ALA A 188 11.10 2.25 3.28
CA ALA A 188 10.90 1.77 4.65
C ALA A 188 11.87 0.64 4.97
N THR A 189 12.36 0.59 6.20
CA THR A 189 13.26 -0.46 6.71
C THR A 189 13.07 -0.64 8.21
N GLY A 190 12.95 -1.88 8.67
CA GLY A 190 12.61 -2.18 10.07
C GLY A 190 11.34 -1.41 10.50
N ASN A 191 11.51 -0.54 11.51
CA ASN A 191 10.44 0.30 12.05
C ASN A 191 10.48 1.74 11.53
N GLN A 192 11.29 2.03 10.51
CA GLN A 192 11.50 3.38 10.01
C GLN A 192 10.97 3.55 8.59
N ILE A 193 10.35 4.70 8.36
CA ILE A 193 10.14 5.25 7.02
C ILE A 193 11.16 6.37 6.78
N TYR A 194 11.59 6.51 5.54
CA TYR A 194 12.60 7.48 5.15
C TYR A 194 12.41 7.91 3.69
N ASN A 195 13.18 8.91 3.25
CA ASN A 195 13.35 9.22 1.84
C ASN A 195 14.72 8.73 1.34
N GLY A 196 14.73 7.99 0.23
CA GLY A 196 15.91 7.80 -0.60
C GLY A 196 16.14 9.02 -1.50
N GLU A 197 17.40 9.27 -1.84
CA GLU A 197 17.84 10.49 -2.55
C GLU A 197 18.50 10.15 -3.88
N TRP A 198 18.12 10.88 -4.93
CA TRP A 198 18.59 10.68 -6.30
C TRP A 198 19.10 11.99 -6.89
N TYR A 199 20.39 12.02 -7.22
CA TYR A 199 20.98 13.17 -7.89
C TYR A 199 20.26 13.45 -9.21
N SER A 200 19.86 14.70 -9.40
CA SER A 200 19.13 15.15 -10.58
C SER A 200 19.92 16.17 -11.39
N SER A 201 20.50 17.18 -10.74
CA SER A 201 21.18 18.29 -11.42
C SER A 201 22.01 19.11 -10.43
N ASN A 202 22.64 20.17 -10.91
CA ASN A 202 23.37 21.14 -10.10
C ASN A 202 22.88 22.56 -10.40
N VAL A 203 22.74 23.39 -9.37
CA VAL A 203 22.22 24.76 -9.48
C VAL A 203 22.99 25.72 -8.56
N THR A 204 22.81 27.03 -8.79
CA THR A 204 23.46 28.09 -7.97
C THR A 204 22.52 28.76 -6.97
N TRP A 205 21.24 28.39 -6.94
CA TRP A 205 20.23 28.91 -6.00
C TRP A 205 19.68 27.80 -5.09
N ASN A 206 18.94 28.17 -4.06
CA ASN A 206 18.33 27.18 -3.15
C ASN A 206 17.06 26.58 -3.76
N VAL A 207 16.92 25.26 -3.66
CA VAL A 207 15.75 24.51 -4.10
C VAL A 207 15.23 23.71 -2.92
N LYS A 208 13.95 23.87 -2.61
CA LYS A 208 13.23 23.01 -1.67
C LYS A 208 11.75 23.03 -2.03
N LYS A 209 11.21 21.89 -2.43
CA LYS A 209 9.80 21.75 -2.79
C LYS A 209 9.29 20.36 -2.40
N LEU A 210 8.16 20.33 -1.72
CA LEU A 210 7.38 19.11 -1.49
C LEU A 210 6.33 18.98 -2.61
N TYR A 211 6.28 17.82 -3.23
CA TYR A 211 5.22 17.44 -4.17
C TYR A 211 4.04 16.81 -3.45
N THR A 212 4.32 16.04 -2.40
CA THR A 212 3.31 15.54 -1.46
C THR A 212 3.82 15.71 -0.03
N ASN A 213 2.90 16.05 0.87
CA ASN A 213 3.15 16.08 2.31
C ASN A 213 2.47 14.92 3.05
N LYS A 214 1.85 13.99 2.32
CA LYS A 214 1.14 12.83 2.89
C LYS A 214 1.67 11.55 2.26
N VAL A 215 2.04 10.60 3.10
CA VAL A 215 2.49 9.27 2.68
C VAL A 215 1.67 8.20 3.40
N LEU A 216 1.42 7.09 2.73
CA LEU A 216 0.66 5.96 3.29
C LEU A 216 1.61 4.89 3.83
N VAL A 217 1.34 4.41 5.03
CA VAL A 217 2.16 3.43 5.73
C VAL A 217 1.28 2.33 6.30
N ILE A 218 1.74 1.08 6.24
CA ILE A 218 1.10 -0.07 6.90
C ILE A 218 1.99 -0.62 8.01
N ASN A 219 1.37 -1.17 9.05
CA ASN A 219 2.06 -2.02 10.03
C ASN A 219 2.15 -3.45 9.48
N THR A 220 3.36 -3.93 9.18
CA THR A 220 3.53 -5.23 8.51
C THR A 220 3.30 -6.42 9.42
N SER A 221 3.28 -6.24 10.75
CA SER A 221 2.95 -7.34 11.68
C SER A 221 1.53 -7.92 11.48
N LYS A 222 0.65 -7.20 10.80
CA LYS A 222 -0.70 -7.66 10.43
C LYS A 222 -0.74 -8.53 9.18
N TYR A 223 0.36 -8.60 8.44
CA TYR A 223 0.44 -9.20 7.10
C TYR A 223 1.65 -10.13 6.92
N ASP A 224 2.48 -10.29 7.97
CA ASP A 224 3.71 -11.07 8.00
C ASP A 224 3.51 -12.45 8.63
#